data_AF-A0A7Y4W7P4-F1
#
_entry.id   AF-A0A7Y4W7P4-F1
#
_cell.length_a   1.000
_cell.length_b   1.000
_cell.length_c   1.000
_cell.angle_alpha   90.00
_cell.angle_beta   90.00
_cell.angle_gamma   90.00
#
_symmetry.space_group_name_H-M   'P 1'
#
loop_
_entity.id
_entity.type
_entity.pdbx_description
1 polymer ?
#
loop_
_entity_poly.entity_id
_entity_poly.type
_entity_poly.pdbx_seq_one_letter_code
_entity_poly.pdbx_strand_id
1 'polypeptide(L)'
;QSKYNFEHSNVEMLFRHFNEYESEAKRLMDAGLVLPGFEMVMKCSHSFNLLDARGAISVTERAAYIGRVRALSRQVAQAYYDSREALGFPMAKRLEKSV
;
A
#
# COMPACT_ATOMS: atom_id res chain seq x y z
N GLN A 1 10.86 -4.91 -19.63
CA GLN A 1 9.92 -4.22 -18.72
C GLN A 1 9.58 -2.80 -19.18
N SER A 2 10.56 -1.95 -19.57
CA SER A 2 10.28 -0.55 -19.98
C SER A 2 9.18 -0.39 -21.04
N LYS A 3 9.25 -1.14 -22.14
CA LYS A 3 8.23 -1.08 -23.22
C LYS A 3 6.81 -1.37 -22.71
N TYR A 4 6.67 -2.32 -21.78
CA TYR A 4 5.39 -2.58 -21.15
C TYR A 4 4.93 -1.37 -20.32
N ASN A 5 5.78 -0.88 -19.42
CA ASN A 5 5.44 0.21 -18.51
C ASN A 5 5.07 1.52 -19.24
N PHE A 6 5.75 1.83 -20.34
CA PHE A 6 5.58 3.11 -21.05
C PHE A 6 4.59 3.04 -22.21
N GLU A 7 4.42 1.88 -22.86
CA GLU A 7 3.66 1.80 -24.11
C GLU A 7 2.48 0.81 -24.06
N HIS A 8 2.66 -0.35 -23.42
CA HIS A 8 1.72 -1.47 -23.59
C HIS A 8 0.86 -1.83 -22.37
N SER A 9 1.12 -1.28 -21.18
CA SER A 9 0.30 -1.61 -20.02
C SER A 9 -1.12 -1.04 -20.17
N ASN A 10 -2.11 -1.86 -19.79
CA ASN A 10 -3.52 -1.54 -19.96
C ASN A 10 -3.98 -0.59 -18.85
N VAL A 11 -4.20 0.68 -19.22
CA VAL A 11 -4.57 1.76 -18.30
C VAL A 11 -5.91 1.51 -17.60
N GLU A 12 -6.93 1.06 -18.32
CA GLU A 12 -8.25 0.77 -17.74
C GLU A 12 -8.18 -0.32 -16.67
N MET A 13 -7.49 -1.42 -17.00
CA MET A 13 -7.26 -2.52 -16.07
C MET A 13 -6.49 -2.06 -14.83
N LEU A 14 -5.47 -1.21 -15.01
CA LEU A 14 -4.67 -0.69 -13.90
C LEU A 14 -5.48 0.23 -12.97
N PHE A 15 -6.37 1.08 -13.52
CA PHE A 15 -7.27 1.90 -12.70
C PHE A 15 -8.26 1.04 -11.91
N ARG A 16 -8.85 0.02 -12.56
CA ARG A 16 -9.74 -0.93 -11.89
C ARG A 16 -9.01 -1.62 -10.74
N HIS A 17 -7.83 -2.17 -11.00
CA HIS A 17 -7.01 -2.83 -9.99
C HIS A 17 -6.63 -1.90 -8.84
N PHE A 18 -6.24 -0.65 -9.12
CA PHE A 18 -5.96 0.30 -8.05
C PHE A 18 -7.16 0.45 -7.10
N ASN A 19 -8.37 0.63 -7.64
CA ASN A 19 -9.58 0.80 -6.84
C ASN A 19 -9.97 -0.49 -6.10
N GLU A 20 -9.86 -1.66 -6.75
CA GLU A 20 -10.13 -2.95 -6.13
C GLU A 20 -9.18 -3.22 -4.96
N TYR A 21 -7.87 -3.03 -5.15
CA TYR A 21 -6.88 -3.20 -4.10
C TYR A 21 -7.05 -2.19 -2.97
N GLU A 22 -7.44 -0.94 -3.27
CA GLU A 22 -7.70 0.05 -2.23
C GLU A 22 -8.91 -0.36 -1.37
N SER A 23 -9.99 -0.78 -2.02
CA SER A 23 -11.20 -1.25 -1.34
C SER A 23 -10.92 -2.50 -0.50
N GLU A 24 -10.16 -3.45 -1.05
CA GLU A 24 -9.84 -4.69 -0.36
C GLU A 24 -8.87 -4.47 0.81
N ALA A 25 -7.90 -3.56 0.65
CA ALA A 25 -7.04 -3.14 1.75
C ALA A 25 -7.89 -2.64 2.94
N LYS A 26 -8.84 -1.73 2.69
CA LYS A 26 -9.74 -1.20 3.73
C LYS A 26 -10.56 -2.31 4.39
N ARG A 27 -11.20 -3.18 3.59
CA ARG A 27 -11.99 -4.31 4.10
C ARG A 27 -11.18 -5.25 4.98
N LEU A 28 -9.94 -5.56 4.60
CA LEU A 28 -9.04 -6.42 5.37
C LEU A 28 -8.56 -5.74 6.65
N MET A 29 -8.31 -4.43 6.61
CA MET A 29 -8.00 -3.65 7.80
C MET A 29 -9.14 -3.66 8.81
N ASP A 30 -10.38 -3.47 8.36
CA ASP A 30 -11.58 -3.54 9.21
C ASP A 30 -11.77 -4.92 9.84
N ALA A 31 -11.31 -5.98 9.17
CA ALA A 31 -11.31 -7.35 9.67
C ALA A 31 -10.11 -7.70 10.58
N GLY A 32 -9.20 -6.75 10.86
CA GLY A 32 -8.00 -6.99 11.65
C GLY A 32 -6.92 -7.83 10.94
N LEU A 33 -7.06 -8.05 9.63
CA LEU A 33 -6.14 -8.85 8.82
C LEU A 33 -5.02 -7.97 8.25
N VAL A 34 -4.13 -7.52 9.13
CA VAL A 34 -3.14 -6.48 8.82
C VAL A 34 -2.14 -6.90 7.72
N LEU A 35 -1.59 -8.11 7.79
CA LEU A 35 -0.60 -8.57 6.80
C LEU A 35 -1.21 -8.71 5.39
N PRO A 36 -2.39 -9.35 5.20
CA PRO A 36 -3.11 -9.29 3.93
C PRO A 36 -3.43 -7.86 3.48
N GLY A 37 -3.85 -6.99 4.40
CA GLY A 37 -4.09 -5.57 4.11
C GLY A 37 -2.84 -4.89 3.53
N PHE A 38 -1.67 -5.12 4.13
CA PHE A 38 -0.39 -4.62 3.63
C PHE A 38 -0.09 -5.05 2.20
N GLU A 39 -0.35 -6.32 1.86
CA GLU A 39 -0.14 -6.81 0.49
C GLU A 39 -1.00 -6.05 -0.53
N MET A 40 -2.24 -5.73 -0.19
CA MET A 40 -3.11 -4.92 -1.05
C MET A 40 -2.58 -3.49 -1.22
N VAL A 41 -2.03 -2.89 -0.16
CA VAL A 41 -1.37 -1.56 -0.26
C VAL A 41 -0.17 -1.59 -1.20
N MET A 42 0.62 -2.66 -1.16
CA MET A 42 1.75 -2.84 -2.08
C MET A 42 1.28 -2.95 -3.54
N LYS A 43 0.18 -3.68 -3.78
CA LYS A 43 -0.44 -3.79 -5.11
C LYS A 43 -1.00 -2.44 -5.60
N CYS A 44 -1.67 -1.67 -4.74
CA CYS A 44 -2.09 -0.29 -5.03
C CYS A 44 -0.91 0.58 -5.48
N SER A 45 0.17 0.59 -4.68
CA SER A 45 1.38 1.36 -4.97
C SER A 45 1.98 0.98 -6.32
N HIS A 46 2.04 -0.31 -6.63
CA HIS A 46 2.54 -0.80 -7.90
C HIS A 46 1.65 -0.39 -9.09
N SER A 47 0.33 -0.55 -8.99
CA SER A 47 -0.62 -0.11 -10.02
C SER A 47 -0.52 1.40 -10.27
N PHE A 48 -0.39 2.20 -9.21
CA PHE A 48 -0.15 3.65 -9.33
C PHE A 48 1.13 3.95 -10.11
N ASN A 49 2.25 3.29 -9.78
CA ASN A 49 3.52 3.52 -10.48
C ASN A 49 3.44 3.20 -11.97
N LEU A 50 2.68 2.16 -12.36
CA LEU A 50 2.46 1.84 -13.76
C LEU A 50 1.56 2.86 -14.47
N LEU A 51 0.51 3.35 -13.81
CA LEU A 51 -0.35 4.41 -14.32
C LEU A 51 0.42 5.73 -14.52
N ASP A 52 1.27 6.08 -13.55
CA ASP A 52 2.15 7.26 -13.60
C ASP A 52 3.16 7.13 -14.75
N ALA A 53 3.80 5.97 -14.90
CA ALA A 53 4.71 5.70 -16.02
C ALA A 53 4.03 5.74 -17.39
N ARG A 54 2.75 5.34 -17.48
CA ARG A 54 1.96 5.46 -18.72
C ARG A 54 1.54 6.89 -19.05
N GLY A 55 1.76 7.85 -18.15
CA GLY A 55 1.23 9.21 -18.30
C GLY A 55 -0.29 9.27 -18.21
N ALA A 56 -0.92 8.27 -17.59
CA ALA A 56 -2.38 8.19 -17.45
C ALA A 56 -2.90 9.01 -16.25
N ILE A 57 -2.01 9.53 -15.42
CA ILE A 57 -2.32 10.36 -14.25
C ILE A 57 -1.73 11.75 -14.49
N SER A 58 -2.56 12.79 -14.39
CA SER A 58 -2.09 14.18 -14.49
C SER A 58 -1.27 14.59 -13.26
N VAL A 59 -0.48 15.66 -13.40
CA VAL A 59 0.31 16.22 -12.29
C VAL A 59 -0.58 16.54 -11.08
N THR A 60 -1.79 17.05 -11.32
CA THR A 60 -2.76 17.37 -10.26
C THR A 60 -3.32 16.12 -9.59
N GLU A 61 -3.62 15.07 -10.34
CA GLU A 61 -4.13 13.80 -9.78
C GLU A 61 -3.05 13.01 -9.04
N ARG A 62 -1.79 13.14 -9.46
CA ARG A 62 -0.66 12.41 -8.87
C ARG A 62 -0.57 12.60 -7.36
N ALA A 63 -0.72 13.84 -6.89
CA ALA A 63 -0.72 14.15 -5.46
C ALA A 63 -1.87 13.44 -4.71
N ALA A 64 -3.05 13.36 -5.32
CA ALA A 64 -4.22 12.68 -4.73
C ALA A 64 -4.00 11.17 -4.60
N TYR A 65 -3.49 10.51 -5.66
CA TYR A 65 -3.15 9.08 -5.62
C TYR A 65 -2.07 8.75 -4.58
N ILE A 66 -1.01 9.58 -4.50
CA ILE A 66 0.01 9.45 -3.46
C ILE A 66 -0.61 9.58 -2.06
N GLY A 67 -1.52 10.54 -1.88
CA GLY A 67 -2.25 10.72 -0.62
C GLY A 67 -3.04 9.47 -0.22
N ARG A 68 -3.76 8.86 -1.16
CA ARG A 68 -4.53 7.62 -0.95
C ARG A 68 -3.64 6.45 -0.53
N VAL A 69 -2.57 6.17 -1.27
CA VAL A 69 -1.62 5.10 -0.92
C VAL A 69 -0.97 5.35 0.43
N ARG A 70 -0.53 6.59 0.70
CA ARG A 70 0.08 6.98 1.98
C ARG A 70 -0.88 6.80 3.15
N ALA A 71 -2.16 7.12 2.98
CA ALA A 71 -3.16 6.94 4.02
C ALA A 71 -3.31 5.45 4.39
N LEU A 72 -3.40 4.57 3.39
CA LEU A 72 -3.45 3.12 3.61
C LEU A 72 -2.19 2.61 4.31
N SER A 73 -1.00 3.00 3.84
CA SER A 73 0.27 2.57 4.45
C SER A 73 0.36 2.96 5.93
N ARG A 74 -0.13 4.15 6.31
CA ARG A 74 -0.16 4.58 7.72
C ARG A 74 -1.09 3.73 8.57
N GLN A 75 -2.28 3.41 8.06
CA GLN A 75 -3.25 2.56 8.77
C GLN A 75 -2.68 1.17 9.01
N VAL A 76 -2.08 0.57 7.98
CA VAL A 76 -1.43 -0.75 8.09
C VAL A 76 -0.29 -0.72 9.11
N ALA A 77 0.57 0.31 9.06
CA ALA A 77 1.69 0.44 9.99
C ALA A 77 1.21 0.56 11.44
N GLN A 78 0.18 1.36 11.68
CA GLN A 78 -0.41 1.52 13.02
C GLN A 78 -1.02 0.21 13.51
N ALA A 79 -1.88 -0.42 12.71
CA ALA A 79 -2.51 -1.68 13.10
C ALA A 79 -1.49 -2.82 13.31
N TYR A 80 -0.39 -2.83 12.53
CA TYR A 80 0.69 -3.78 12.75
C TYR A 80 1.35 -3.51 14.10
N TYR A 81 1.70 -2.25 14.39
CA TYR A 81 2.25 -1.85 15.69
C TYR A 81 1.34 -2.31 16.84
N ASP A 82 0.06 -1.98 16.78
CA ASP A 82 -0.93 -2.32 17.82
C ASP A 82 -1.02 -3.85 18.01
N SER A 83 -0.99 -4.61 16.91
CA SER A 83 -0.96 -6.08 16.99
C SER A 83 0.30 -6.62 17.66
N ARG A 84 1.45 -5.95 17.49
CA ARG A 84 2.70 -6.34 18.15
C ARG A 84 2.67 -5.94 19.62
N GLU A 85 2.17 -4.75 19.93
CA GLU A 85 2.03 -4.24 21.29
C GLU A 85 1.13 -5.15 22.15
N ALA A 86 -0.01 -5.56 21.61
CA ALA A 86 -0.93 -6.49 22.29
C ALA A 86 -0.29 -7.86 22.61
N LEU A 87 0.73 -8.25 21.85
CA LEU A 87 1.51 -9.47 22.06
C LEU A 87 2.79 -9.23 22.89
N GLY A 88 3.01 -8.01 23.41
CA GLY A 88 4.20 -7.63 24.18
C GLY A 88 5.47 -7.51 23.32
N PHE A 89 5.33 -7.12 22.05
CA PHE A 89 6.38 -7.01 21.03
C PHE A 89 7.23 -8.29 20.86
N PRO A 90 6.64 -9.42 20.42
CA PRO A 90 7.39 -10.63 20.20
C PRO A 90 8.48 -10.40 19.16
N MET A 91 9.67 -10.96 19.39
CA MET A 91 10.87 -10.82 18.55
C MET A 91 11.49 -9.41 18.51
N ALA A 92 10.95 -8.42 19.24
CA ALA A 92 11.69 -7.20 19.48
C ALA A 92 12.85 -7.52 20.42
N LYS A 93 14.09 -7.26 19.97
CA LYS A 93 15.24 -7.34 20.86
C LYS A 93 15.01 -6.33 21.98
N ARG A 94 14.98 -6.79 23.22
CA ARG A 94 15.03 -5.89 24.37
C ARG A 94 16.37 -5.16 24.26
N LEU A 95 16.35 -3.85 24.16
CA LEU A 95 17.56 -3.04 24.25
C LEU A 95 18.12 -3.26 25.66
N GLU A 96 19.04 -4.20 25.81
CA GLU A 96 19.85 -4.28 27.01
C GLU A 96 20.68 -3.00 27.05
N LYS A 97 20.35 -2.13 28.01
CA LYS A 97 21.22 -1.00 28.32
C LYS A 97 22.54 -1.60 28.78
N SER A 98 23.57 -1.51 27.92
CA SER A 98 24.94 -1.72 28.34
C SER A 98 25.23 -0.68 29.42
N VAL A 99 25.37 -1.16 30.66
CA VAL A 99 25.88 -0.39 31.80
C VAL A 99 27.37 -0.18 31.61
#